data_AF-A0A5Q3LC78-F1
#
_entry.id   AF-A0A5Q3LC78-F1
#
_cell.length_a   1.000
_cell.length_b   1.000
_cell.length_c   1.000
_cell.angle_alpha   90.00
_cell.angle_beta   90.00
_cell.angle_gamma   90.00
#
_symmetry.space_group_name_H-M   'P 1'
#
loop_
_entity.id
_entity.type
_entity.pdbx_description
1 polymer ?
#
loop_
_entity_poly.entity_id
_entity_poly.type
_entity_poly.pdbx_seq_one_letter_code
_entity_poly.pdbx_strand_id
1 'polypeptide(L)'
;MNQQNFSGSTFLTSLFLVCLSLFVVAPQPAFSAPLNLEKLGESVGHLRLTDMFGDQSIGGTGFLIHRKGLVATNFHVIESATGGEFEFDDGKVVQITGVVASAPEQDLAIVQLESVPSGIEPLRMNSRSPLKLGSIVWAIGYPQGLRTVSSGQVNAIRTTADFPPSFQEFLGEEKNNRWIQTNAVLAPGSSGGPLLDGLGNVVGVNSWIIQSQQMGFALHIQHLEQLYRKHLSDEPKPFDPGSSGGLDVLSQISPEVAAIISDIGEKQINDSQRVSIQQRLLTLAGRNSGTFTSLQSWFFAVMLTKNERDPNSQSYSDEHERLREALAGLMRYHMIEPGSEGVIEKIALRLALTTYPSTNYFMQRALYLAEDRQNKSLEAMALFAMLSNEVRSLVSFSKTHPSINALLARRRLVEMKFDQLQKNQASFKIDGQSAGQLLDHLRYEFDHLMPGAKALSVSGRAVTGRPMELEDFRGKVVVLDFFANWCPHCRNMYGYEREMVEKYKDQPFALLGYNTEDERTVQELVRNREITWPTWVNDPRENVTNRWRVSSFPTLFVIDADGYIRYQIGGNPGEDFLNTCVEKLLKEKERTSTARKDSTVR
;
A
#
# COMPACT_ATOMS: atom_id res chain seq x y z
N MET A 1 -55.91 -76.36 -25.57
CA MET A 1 -55.68 -77.71 -25.02
C MET A 1 -54.55 -77.59 -24.00
N ASN A 2 -54.93 -77.47 -22.72
CA ASN A 2 -54.68 -78.45 -21.65
C ASN A 2 -53.45 -78.00 -20.84
N GLN A 3 -53.59 -77.23 -19.75
CA GLN A 3 -54.26 -77.49 -18.47
C GLN A 3 -53.50 -78.48 -17.59
N GLN A 4 -53.36 -78.08 -16.32
CA GLN A 4 -53.12 -78.87 -15.10
C GLN A 4 -51.67 -78.95 -14.60
N ASN A 5 -51.38 -78.96 -13.29
CA ASN A 5 -52.09 -78.54 -12.07
C ASN A 5 -51.08 -78.56 -10.92
N PHE A 6 -51.44 -77.84 -9.86
CA PHE A 6 -50.88 -77.79 -8.51
C PHE A 6 -50.46 -79.13 -7.86
N SER A 7 -49.34 -79.11 -7.13
CA SER A 7 -49.20 -79.47 -5.69
C SER A 7 -47.77 -79.10 -5.27
N GLY A 8 -47.43 -78.47 -4.15
CA GLY A 8 -47.99 -78.57 -2.81
C GLY A 8 -46.88 -79.10 -1.90
N SER A 9 -46.16 -78.18 -1.25
CA SER A 9 -45.23 -78.26 -0.09
C SER A 9 -44.68 -79.63 0.34
N THR A 10 -43.40 -79.78 0.70
CA THR A 10 -42.92 -79.46 2.06
C THR A 10 -41.39 -79.65 2.25
N PHE A 11 -40.81 -78.77 3.08
CA PHE A 11 -39.59 -78.87 3.91
C PHE A 11 -38.20 -78.80 3.23
N LEU A 12 -37.49 -77.65 3.34
CA LEU A 12 -36.63 -77.22 4.46
C LEU A 12 -35.39 -78.10 4.64
N THR A 13 -34.26 -77.76 4.01
CA THR A 13 -33.14 -77.00 4.61
C THR A 13 -31.86 -77.10 3.78
N SER A 14 -31.24 -75.94 3.56
CA SER A 14 -29.80 -75.71 3.47
C SER A 14 -28.95 -76.43 2.40
N LEU A 15 -28.77 -75.78 1.24
CA LEU A 15 -27.45 -75.37 0.73
C LEU A 15 -27.66 -74.58 -0.59
N PHE A 16 -27.53 -73.25 -0.57
CA PHE A 16 -27.38 -72.50 -1.81
C PHE A 16 -26.21 -71.53 -1.68
N LEU A 17 -25.23 -71.76 -2.56
CA LEU A 17 -24.06 -70.93 -2.80
C LEU A 17 -24.47 -69.47 -3.02
N VAL A 18 -23.98 -68.58 -2.15
CA VAL A 18 -23.93 -67.15 -2.45
C VAL A 18 -22.66 -66.91 -3.26
N CYS A 19 -22.83 -66.63 -4.56
CA CYS A 19 -21.79 -66.04 -5.38
C CYS A 19 -21.44 -64.66 -4.82
N LEU A 20 -20.35 -64.59 -4.07
CA LEU A 20 -19.76 -63.33 -3.63
C LEU A 20 -19.05 -62.70 -4.83
N SER A 21 -19.73 -61.78 -5.52
CA SER A 21 -19.10 -60.89 -6.50
C SER A 21 -18.12 -59.98 -5.75
N LEU A 22 -16.82 -60.24 -5.93
CA LEU A 22 -15.73 -59.36 -5.54
C LEU A 22 -15.85 -58.03 -6.30
N PHE A 23 -16.50 -57.04 -5.69
CA PHE A 23 -16.20 -55.65 -6.00
C PHE A 23 -14.79 -55.39 -5.49
N VAL A 24 -13.81 -55.39 -6.40
CA VAL A 24 -12.52 -54.76 -6.14
C VAL A 24 -12.81 -53.28 -5.97
N VAL A 25 -13.00 -52.84 -4.73
CA VAL A 25 -12.94 -51.42 -4.38
C VAL A 25 -11.50 -51.02 -4.70
N ALA A 26 -11.31 -50.34 -5.82
CA ALA A 26 -10.04 -49.68 -6.11
C ALA A 26 -9.69 -48.84 -4.87
N PRO A 27 -8.47 -48.93 -4.32
CA PRO A 27 -8.08 -48.08 -3.21
C PRO A 27 -8.31 -46.64 -3.64
N GLN A 28 -9.21 -45.96 -2.95
CA GLN A 28 -9.34 -44.51 -3.03
C GLN A 28 -7.92 -43.95 -2.85
N PRO A 29 -7.45 -43.01 -3.69
CA PRO A 29 -6.15 -42.39 -3.45
C PRO A 29 -6.17 -41.88 -2.02
N ALA A 30 -5.24 -42.38 -1.20
CA ALA A 30 -5.10 -41.93 0.16
C ALA A 30 -5.03 -40.40 0.12
N PHE A 31 -6.00 -39.73 0.75
CA PHE A 31 -5.94 -38.28 0.95
C PHE A 31 -4.58 -38.02 1.60
N SER A 32 -3.66 -37.40 0.85
CA SER A 32 -2.45 -36.85 1.42
C SER A 32 -2.88 -35.97 2.60
N ALA A 33 -2.17 -36.06 3.73
CA ALA A 33 -2.45 -35.20 4.87
C ALA A 33 -2.65 -33.74 4.40
N PRO A 34 -3.67 -33.03 4.91
CA PRO A 34 -3.97 -31.69 4.45
C PRO A 34 -2.73 -30.81 4.57
N LEU A 35 -2.48 -30.01 3.52
CA LEU A 35 -1.34 -29.09 3.47
C LEU A 35 -1.32 -28.21 4.72
N ASN A 36 -0.27 -28.31 5.54
CA ASN A 36 -0.15 -27.52 6.76
C ASN A 36 0.42 -26.13 6.47
N LEU A 37 -0.44 -25.22 6.01
CA LEU A 37 -0.09 -23.83 5.66
C LEU A 37 0.33 -22.99 6.88
N GLU A 38 -0.06 -23.41 8.08
CA GLU A 38 0.39 -22.79 9.32
C GLU A 38 1.88 -23.09 9.53
N LYS A 39 2.26 -24.36 9.48
CA LYS A 39 3.67 -24.79 9.62
C LYS A 39 4.57 -24.26 8.50
N LEU A 40 4.08 -24.22 7.25
CA LEU A 40 4.83 -23.62 6.13
C LEU A 40 4.95 -22.10 6.28
N GLY A 41 3.92 -21.47 6.87
CA GLY A 41 3.90 -20.05 7.20
C GLY A 41 5.00 -19.60 8.13
N GLU A 42 5.42 -20.44 9.08
CA GLU A 42 6.51 -20.14 10.01
C GLU A 42 7.84 -19.80 9.32
N SER A 43 8.01 -20.20 8.05
CA SER A 43 9.22 -19.95 7.26
C SER A 43 9.11 -18.74 6.34
N VAL A 44 7.97 -18.04 6.41
CA VAL A 44 7.67 -16.81 5.68
C VAL A 44 7.62 -15.68 6.71
N GLY A 45 8.13 -14.51 6.36
CA GLY A 45 8.20 -13.38 7.29
C GLY A 45 8.13 -12.03 6.59
N HIS A 46 7.88 -11.02 7.39
CA HIS A 46 7.82 -9.63 6.98
C HIS A 46 9.23 -9.03 6.97
N LEU A 47 9.63 -8.48 5.83
CA LEU A 47 10.87 -7.70 5.74
C LEU A 47 10.59 -6.29 6.22
N ARG A 48 11.32 -5.85 7.24
CA ARG A 48 11.25 -4.50 7.79
C ARG A 48 12.53 -3.78 7.43
N LEU A 49 12.47 -3.02 6.35
CA LEU A 49 13.67 -2.46 5.74
C LEU A 49 13.87 -1.02 6.19
N THR A 50 15.11 -0.73 6.54
CA THR A 50 15.58 0.60 6.88
C THR A 50 16.01 1.28 5.60
N ASP A 51 15.38 2.40 5.28
CA ASP A 51 15.80 3.22 4.14
C ASP A 51 17.09 3.99 4.44
N MET A 52 17.58 4.76 3.48
CA MET A 52 18.80 5.56 3.65
C MET A 52 18.67 6.73 4.66
N PHE A 53 17.50 6.94 5.25
CA PHE A 53 17.22 7.99 6.24
C PHE A 53 16.95 7.41 7.64
N GLY A 54 17.10 6.09 7.81
CA GLY A 54 16.85 5.42 9.09
C GLY A 54 15.37 5.21 9.40
N ASP A 55 14.48 5.53 8.45
CA ASP A 55 13.05 5.27 8.58
C ASP A 55 12.77 3.81 8.21
N GLN A 56 12.01 3.10 9.06
CA GLN A 56 11.53 1.77 8.70
C GLN A 56 10.35 1.92 7.74
N SER A 57 10.58 1.50 6.50
CA SER A 57 9.52 1.39 5.50
C SER A 57 8.76 0.07 5.68
N ILE A 58 7.49 0.06 5.25
CA ILE A 58 6.74 -1.20 5.11
C ILE A 58 7.44 -1.98 3.99
N GLY A 59 8.23 -2.97 4.36
CA GLY A 59 8.91 -3.81 3.39
C GLY A 59 8.01 -4.95 2.89
N GLY A 60 8.58 -5.75 2.00
CA GLY A 60 7.88 -6.85 1.36
C GLY A 60 7.81 -8.10 2.23
N THR A 61 7.56 -9.22 1.57
CA THR A 61 7.66 -10.55 2.15
C THR A 61 8.99 -11.19 1.79
N GLY A 62 9.53 -12.02 2.68
CA GLY A 62 10.58 -12.97 2.34
C GLY A 62 10.27 -14.37 2.86
N PHE A 63 10.96 -15.37 2.34
CA PHE A 63 10.86 -16.75 2.86
C PHE A 63 12.21 -17.45 2.94
N LEU A 64 12.37 -18.26 3.99
CA LEU A 64 13.60 -18.99 4.28
C LEU A 64 13.81 -20.11 3.24
N ILE A 65 14.95 -20.08 2.56
CA ILE A 65 15.36 -21.06 1.54
C ILE A 65 16.55 -21.93 1.97
N HIS A 66 17.23 -21.58 3.07
CA HIS A 66 18.33 -22.39 3.60
C HIS A 66 18.51 -22.27 5.12
N ARG A 67 18.95 -23.35 5.77
CA ARG A 67 19.15 -23.42 7.24
C ARG A 67 20.19 -22.44 7.79
N LYS A 68 21.10 -21.96 6.93
CA LYS A 68 22.07 -20.93 7.31
C LYS A 68 21.42 -19.55 7.52
N GLY A 69 20.14 -19.37 7.21
CA GLY A 69 19.47 -18.06 7.27
C GLY A 69 19.35 -17.36 5.92
N LEU A 70 19.44 -18.08 4.80
CA LEU A 70 19.21 -17.48 3.48
C LEU A 70 17.72 -17.30 3.25
N VAL A 71 17.31 -16.07 2.96
CA VAL A 71 15.93 -15.66 2.69
C VAL A 71 15.84 -15.13 1.27
N ALA A 72 14.86 -15.62 0.51
CA ALA A 72 14.54 -15.11 -0.81
C ALA A 72 13.48 -14.00 -0.72
N THR A 73 13.61 -13.00 -1.59
CA THR A 73 12.63 -11.93 -1.79
C THR A 73 12.80 -11.30 -3.18
N ASN A 74 12.06 -10.23 -3.48
CA ASN A 74 12.25 -9.46 -4.71
C ASN A 74 13.39 -8.44 -4.59
N PHE A 75 13.99 -8.07 -5.71
CA PHE A 75 15.05 -7.06 -5.72
C PHE A 75 14.48 -5.67 -5.40
N HIS A 76 13.35 -5.29 -6.00
CA HIS A 76 12.71 -4.00 -5.74
C HIS A 76 12.30 -3.80 -4.27
N VAL A 77 12.14 -4.89 -3.51
CA VAL A 77 11.86 -4.81 -2.07
C VAL A 77 13.09 -4.28 -1.34
N ILE A 78 14.29 -4.72 -1.71
CA ILE A 78 15.54 -4.38 -1.00
C ILE A 78 16.36 -3.28 -1.67
N GLU A 79 15.99 -2.83 -2.87
CA GLU A 79 16.85 -2.00 -3.73
C GLU A 79 17.23 -0.65 -3.12
N SER A 80 16.39 -0.10 -2.23
CA SER A 80 16.63 1.19 -1.57
C SER A 80 16.99 1.04 -0.09
N ALA A 81 17.11 -0.20 0.39
CA ALA A 81 17.39 -0.47 1.80
C ALA A 81 18.88 -0.22 2.10
N THR A 82 19.16 0.26 3.31
CA THR A 82 20.51 0.32 3.88
C THR A 82 20.74 -0.75 4.95
N GLY A 83 19.66 -1.39 5.38
CA GLY A 83 19.64 -2.45 6.37
C GLY A 83 18.21 -2.94 6.56
N GLY A 84 18.01 -3.88 7.48
CA GLY A 84 16.66 -4.30 7.82
C GLY A 84 16.61 -5.54 8.70
N GLU A 85 15.39 -5.88 9.05
CA GLU A 85 15.05 -6.99 9.92
C GLU A 85 14.06 -7.92 9.22
N PHE A 86 14.05 -9.17 9.66
CA PHE A 86 13.08 -10.17 9.26
C PHE A 86 12.23 -10.55 10.47
N GLU A 87 10.93 -10.27 10.38
CA GLU A 87 9.95 -10.61 11.41
C GLU A 87 9.21 -11.89 11.03
N PHE A 88 9.40 -12.94 11.83
CA PHE A 88 8.71 -14.22 11.70
C PHE A 88 7.25 -14.12 12.17
N ASP A 89 6.41 -15.09 11.79
CA ASP A 89 4.98 -15.13 12.16
C ASP A 89 4.73 -15.19 13.68
N ASP A 90 5.70 -15.67 14.46
CA ASP A 90 5.64 -15.69 15.93
C ASP A 90 6.06 -14.34 16.57
N GLY A 91 6.31 -13.32 15.74
CA GLY A 91 6.76 -11.98 16.15
C GLY A 91 8.24 -11.88 16.47
N LYS A 92 9.03 -12.96 16.32
CA LYS A 92 10.48 -12.87 16.49
C LYS A 92 11.08 -12.06 15.36
N VAL A 93 11.94 -11.11 15.73
CA VAL A 93 12.64 -10.23 14.80
C VAL A 93 14.12 -10.61 14.77
N VAL A 94 14.69 -10.78 13.57
CA VAL A 94 16.10 -11.11 13.38
C VAL A 94 16.74 -10.15 12.39
N GLN A 95 17.96 -9.70 12.68
CA GLN A 95 18.70 -8.79 11.80
C GLN A 95 19.10 -9.47 10.47
N ILE A 96 19.07 -8.68 9.40
CA ILE A 96 19.62 -9.04 8.09
C ILE A 96 21.07 -8.55 8.04
N THR A 97 22.03 -9.47 7.89
CA THR A 97 23.47 -9.15 7.87
C THR A 97 23.94 -8.63 6.51
N GLY A 98 23.16 -8.85 5.45
CA GLY A 98 23.44 -8.30 4.13
C GLY A 98 22.76 -9.06 2.99
N VAL A 99 23.13 -8.67 1.77
CA VAL A 99 22.68 -9.25 0.50
C VAL A 99 23.72 -10.25 0.02
N VAL A 100 23.32 -11.52 -0.14
CA VAL A 100 24.19 -12.59 -0.67
C VAL A 100 24.22 -12.57 -2.18
N ALA A 101 23.05 -12.35 -2.80
CA ALA A 101 22.91 -12.32 -4.24
C ALA A 101 21.70 -11.47 -4.67
N SER A 102 21.81 -10.87 -5.84
CA SER A 102 20.70 -10.18 -6.50
C SER A 102 20.75 -10.44 -8.00
N ALA A 103 19.57 -10.43 -8.62
CA ALA A 103 19.38 -10.42 -10.07
C ALA A 103 18.33 -9.34 -10.39
N PRO A 104 18.74 -8.07 -10.56
CA PRO A 104 17.82 -6.96 -10.83
C PRO A 104 16.93 -7.19 -12.04
N GLU A 105 17.48 -7.73 -13.13
CA GLU A 105 16.78 -8.11 -14.38
C GLU A 105 15.66 -9.15 -14.18
N GLN A 106 15.70 -9.88 -13.07
CA GLN A 106 14.72 -10.91 -12.72
C GLN A 106 13.94 -10.52 -11.47
N ASP A 107 14.14 -9.32 -10.93
CA ASP A 107 13.54 -8.86 -9.69
C ASP A 107 13.72 -9.86 -8.53
N LEU A 108 14.91 -10.45 -8.36
CA LEU A 108 15.20 -11.41 -7.30
C LEU A 108 16.35 -10.96 -6.40
N ALA A 109 16.24 -11.27 -5.11
CA ALA A 109 17.30 -11.11 -4.14
C ALA A 109 17.34 -12.26 -3.13
N ILE A 110 18.53 -12.52 -2.61
CA ILE A 110 18.79 -13.42 -1.49
C ILE A 110 19.51 -12.63 -0.41
N VAL A 111 18.92 -12.54 0.77
CA VAL A 111 19.49 -11.88 1.95
C VAL A 111 19.85 -12.91 3.02
N GLN A 112 20.75 -12.55 3.93
CA GLN A 112 21.25 -13.41 5.01
C GLN A 112 20.77 -12.91 6.36
N LEU A 113 20.12 -13.79 7.14
CA LEU A 113 19.77 -13.52 8.54
C LEU A 113 20.97 -13.81 9.45
N GLU A 114 21.05 -13.10 10.57
CA GLU A 114 22.03 -13.38 11.63
C GLU A 114 21.85 -14.77 12.24
N SER A 115 20.59 -15.19 12.42
CA SER A 115 20.24 -16.50 12.94
C SER A 115 18.86 -16.98 12.45
N VAL A 116 18.57 -18.27 12.62
CA VAL A 116 17.23 -18.82 12.35
C VAL A 116 16.67 -19.35 13.67
N PRO A 117 15.45 -18.95 14.08
CA PRO A 117 14.82 -19.50 15.28
C PRO A 117 14.71 -21.03 15.24
N SER A 118 14.82 -21.67 16.41
CA SER A 118 14.76 -23.13 16.50
C SER A 118 13.39 -23.67 16.02
N GLY A 119 13.42 -24.77 15.27
CA GLY A 119 12.20 -25.45 14.80
C GLY A 119 11.61 -24.91 13.50
N ILE A 120 12.19 -23.84 12.92
CA ILE A 120 11.83 -23.31 11.60
C ILE A 120 12.65 -24.01 10.51
N GLU A 121 11.96 -24.46 9.47
CA GLU A 121 12.51 -25.31 8.41
C GLU A 121 12.38 -24.63 7.05
N PRO A 122 13.47 -24.47 6.27
CA PRO A 122 13.38 -23.79 4.98
C PRO A 122 12.34 -24.41 4.03
N LEU A 123 11.67 -23.54 3.26
CA LEU A 123 10.72 -23.98 2.26
C LEU A 123 11.43 -24.70 1.11
N ARG A 124 10.82 -25.77 0.63
CA ARG A 124 11.36 -26.57 -0.48
C ARG A 124 11.02 -25.91 -1.81
N MET A 125 12.02 -25.58 -2.61
CA MET A 125 11.84 -25.12 -3.99
C MET A 125 11.67 -26.32 -4.93
N ASN A 126 10.73 -26.24 -5.89
CA ASN A 126 10.53 -27.30 -6.87
C ASN A 126 10.27 -26.74 -8.29
N SER A 127 11.35 -26.46 -9.02
CA SER A 127 11.29 -26.05 -10.43
C SER A 127 10.72 -27.09 -11.38
N ARG A 128 10.58 -28.35 -10.95
CA ARG A 128 10.01 -29.46 -11.73
C ARG A 128 8.56 -29.77 -11.37
N SER A 129 7.90 -28.93 -10.57
CA SER A 129 6.49 -29.12 -10.22
C SER A 129 5.64 -29.17 -11.51
N PRO A 130 4.75 -30.16 -11.68
CA PRO A 130 3.98 -30.35 -12.90
C PRO A 130 2.78 -29.38 -12.96
N LEU A 131 3.01 -28.09 -12.67
CA LEU A 131 1.97 -27.07 -12.71
C LEU A 131 1.34 -27.02 -14.09
N LYS A 132 0.01 -27.17 -14.10
CA LYS A 132 -0.84 -27.00 -15.29
C LYS A 132 -1.88 -25.93 -15.02
N LEU A 133 -2.48 -25.42 -16.07
CA LEU A 133 -3.66 -24.55 -15.97
C LEU A 133 -4.72 -25.22 -15.07
N GLY A 134 -5.25 -24.47 -14.11
CA GLY A 134 -6.20 -24.93 -13.10
C GLY A 134 -5.55 -25.55 -11.84
N SER A 135 -4.23 -25.69 -11.77
CA SER A 135 -3.56 -26.19 -10.56
C SER A 135 -3.78 -25.23 -9.40
N ILE A 136 -4.20 -25.74 -8.25
CA ILE A 136 -4.39 -24.93 -7.05
C ILE A 136 -3.03 -24.51 -6.50
N VAL A 137 -2.94 -23.23 -6.15
CA VAL A 137 -1.76 -22.61 -5.57
C VAL A 137 -2.14 -21.75 -4.37
N TRP A 138 -1.19 -21.57 -3.45
CA TRP A 138 -1.35 -20.71 -2.28
C TRP A 138 -0.26 -19.65 -2.26
N ALA A 139 -0.63 -18.38 -2.10
CA ALA A 139 0.30 -17.30 -1.88
C ALA A 139 0.32 -16.95 -0.39
N ILE A 140 1.52 -16.75 0.16
CA ILE A 140 1.71 -16.26 1.53
C ILE A 140 2.45 -14.93 1.42
N GLY A 141 1.98 -13.90 2.14
CA GLY A 141 2.62 -12.59 2.15
C GLY A 141 2.24 -11.75 3.37
N TYR A 142 2.82 -10.56 3.47
CA TYR A 142 2.54 -9.57 4.52
C TYR A 142 2.02 -8.24 3.96
N PRO A 143 0.85 -8.20 3.28
CA PRO A 143 0.20 -6.94 2.94
C PRO A 143 0.01 -6.05 4.17
N GLN A 144 0.48 -4.80 4.10
CA GLN A 144 0.43 -3.84 5.23
C GLN A 144 1.08 -4.36 6.52
N GLY A 145 2.03 -5.31 6.41
CA GLY A 145 2.67 -5.95 7.56
C GLY A 145 1.84 -7.04 8.24
N LEU A 146 0.67 -7.40 7.69
CA LEU A 146 -0.19 -8.45 8.24
C LEU A 146 -0.10 -9.72 7.41
N ARG A 147 0.18 -10.85 8.06
CA ARG A 147 0.26 -12.14 7.38
C ARG A 147 -1.07 -12.47 6.71
N THR A 148 -1.00 -12.74 5.42
CA THR A 148 -2.12 -13.14 4.57
C THR A 148 -1.78 -14.43 3.84
N VAL A 149 -2.73 -15.37 3.83
CA VAL A 149 -2.67 -16.57 3.00
C VAL A 149 -3.85 -16.50 2.02
N SER A 150 -3.57 -16.51 0.74
CA SER A 150 -4.60 -16.55 -0.31
C SER A 150 -4.45 -17.83 -1.14
N SER A 151 -5.57 -18.34 -1.64
CA SER A 151 -5.59 -19.48 -2.55
C SER A 151 -6.10 -19.04 -3.92
N GLY A 152 -5.64 -19.73 -4.95
CA GLY A 152 -6.04 -19.50 -6.33
C GLY A 152 -5.65 -20.65 -7.24
N GLN A 153 -5.71 -20.40 -8.54
CA GLN A 153 -5.37 -21.35 -9.59
C GLN A 153 -4.34 -20.74 -10.54
N VAL A 154 -3.49 -21.59 -11.10
CA VAL A 154 -2.64 -21.23 -12.23
C VAL A 154 -3.54 -20.97 -13.45
N ASN A 155 -3.56 -19.74 -13.92
CA ASN A 155 -4.31 -19.33 -15.11
C ASN A 155 -3.49 -19.52 -16.39
N ALA A 156 -2.19 -19.29 -16.33
CA ALA A 156 -1.27 -19.50 -17.45
C ALA A 156 0.18 -19.58 -16.94
N ILE A 157 1.05 -20.18 -17.75
CA ILE A 157 2.50 -20.06 -17.61
C ILE A 157 3.02 -19.47 -18.91
N ARG A 158 3.73 -18.35 -18.83
CA ARG A 158 4.14 -17.54 -20.00
C ARG A 158 5.59 -17.11 -19.86
N THR A 159 6.25 -16.87 -20.98
CA THR A 159 7.50 -16.12 -21.00
C THR A 159 7.20 -14.63 -21.09
N THR A 160 8.14 -13.76 -20.69
CA THR A 160 7.99 -12.30 -20.87
C THR A 160 7.65 -11.95 -22.32
N ALA A 161 8.29 -12.62 -23.29
CA ALA A 161 8.01 -12.43 -24.73
C ALA A 161 6.56 -12.72 -25.16
N ASP A 162 5.82 -13.55 -24.41
CA ASP A 162 4.43 -13.87 -24.72
C ASP A 162 3.45 -12.74 -24.33
N PHE A 163 3.90 -11.77 -23.54
CA PHE A 163 3.08 -10.63 -23.13
C PHE A 163 3.08 -9.52 -24.19
N PRO A 164 2.03 -8.68 -24.29
CA PRO A 164 2.06 -7.51 -25.16
C PRO A 164 3.24 -6.58 -24.84
N PRO A 165 3.78 -5.81 -25.80
CA PRO A 165 4.96 -4.94 -25.57
C PRO A 165 4.81 -4.01 -24.36
N SER A 166 3.60 -3.49 -24.13
CA SER A 166 3.28 -2.66 -22.97
C SER A 166 3.47 -3.40 -21.63
N PHE A 167 3.26 -4.72 -21.58
CA PHE A 167 3.45 -5.55 -20.39
C PHE A 167 4.90 -6.03 -20.23
N GLN A 168 5.63 -6.21 -21.34
CA GLN A 168 7.05 -6.59 -21.31
C GLN A 168 7.89 -5.56 -20.56
N GLU A 169 7.55 -4.27 -20.71
CA GLU A 169 8.24 -3.16 -20.05
C GLU A 169 8.16 -3.19 -18.50
N PHE A 170 7.17 -3.91 -17.94
CA PHE A 170 6.98 -4.08 -16.49
C PHE A 170 7.60 -5.37 -15.95
N LEU A 171 7.69 -6.42 -16.75
CA LEU A 171 8.18 -7.74 -16.33
C LEU A 171 9.71 -7.89 -16.43
N GLY A 172 10.42 -6.81 -16.80
CA GLY A 172 11.87 -6.77 -16.99
C GLY A 172 12.29 -7.01 -18.45
N GLU A 173 13.53 -6.64 -18.78
CA GLU A 173 14.07 -6.72 -20.15
C GLU A 173 14.31 -8.17 -20.61
N GLU A 174 14.45 -9.10 -19.65
CA GLU A 174 14.69 -10.51 -19.92
C GLU A 174 13.47 -11.23 -20.50
N LYS A 175 13.45 -11.33 -21.83
CA LYS A 175 12.38 -11.93 -22.64
C LYS A 175 12.04 -13.37 -22.28
N ASN A 176 13.00 -14.11 -21.71
CA ASN A 176 12.87 -15.52 -21.38
C ASN A 176 12.47 -15.78 -19.91
N ASN A 177 12.23 -14.73 -19.10
CA ASN A 177 11.69 -14.91 -17.77
C ASN A 177 10.34 -15.62 -17.85
N ARG A 178 10.14 -16.60 -16.96
CA ARG A 178 8.95 -17.47 -16.95
C ARG A 178 8.07 -17.03 -15.79
N TRP A 179 6.82 -16.75 -16.08
CA TRP A 179 5.84 -16.21 -15.16
C TRP A 179 4.69 -17.19 -14.97
N ILE A 180 4.28 -17.37 -13.72
CA ILE A 180 3.05 -18.07 -13.33
C ILE A 180 1.99 -17.00 -13.11
N GLN A 181 1.00 -16.97 -14.00
CA GLN A 181 -0.18 -16.13 -13.86
C GLN A 181 -1.20 -16.86 -12.98
N THR A 182 -1.73 -16.20 -11.96
CA THR A 182 -2.66 -16.76 -10.98
C THR A 182 -3.80 -15.80 -10.67
N ASN A 183 -4.93 -16.32 -10.17
CA ASN A 183 -5.99 -15.52 -9.55
C ASN A 183 -5.93 -15.56 -8.01
N ALA A 184 -4.86 -16.11 -7.43
CA ALA A 184 -4.62 -15.96 -6.00
C ALA A 184 -4.52 -14.47 -5.67
N VAL A 185 -5.21 -14.03 -4.62
CA VAL A 185 -5.28 -12.61 -4.24
C VAL A 185 -3.89 -12.18 -3.75
N LEU A 186 -3.26 -11.28 -4.50
CA LEU A 186 -2.01 -10.62 -4.15
C LEU A 186 -2.26 -9.13 -3.96
N ALA A 187 -1.56 -8.52 -3.02
CA ALA A 187 -1.66 -7.09 -2.69
C ALA A 187 -0.26 -6.51 -2.43
N PRO A 188 -0.08 -5.17 -2.48
CA PRO A 188 1.17 -4.55 -2.05
C PRO A 188 1.62 -5.07 -0.68
N GLY A 189 2.88 -5.50 -0.57
CA GLY A 189 3.44 -6.22 0.59
C GLY A 189 3.49 -7.75 0.42
N SER A 190 2.81 -8.33 -0.57
CA SER A 190 2.96 -9.75 -0.94
C SER A 190 4.22 -10.04 -1.78
N SER A 191 4.81 -8.99 -2.36
CA SER A 191 6.03 -9.07 -3.17
C SER A 191 7.16 -9.74 -2.39
N GLY A 192 7.84 -10.69 -3.03
CA GLY A 192 8.90 -11.51 -2.47
C GLY A 192 8.40 -12.75 -1.73
N GLY A 193 7.09 -12.88 -1.52
CA GLY A 193 6.48 -14.04 -0.86
C GLY A 193 6.41 -15.27 -1.75
N PRO A 194 6.28 -16.48 -1.17
CA PRO A 194 6.23 -17.71 -1.94
C PRO A 194 4.84 -17.95 -2.56
N LEU A 195 4.83 -18.52 -3.76
CA LEU A 195 3.68 -19.22 -4.35
C LEU A 195 3.91 -20.73 -4.18
N LEU A 196 3.00 -21.42 -3.52
CA LEU A 196 3.10 -22.82 -3.14
C LEU A 196 2.19 -23.72 -3.99
N ASP A 197 2.65 -24.92 -4.34
CA ASP A 197 1.81 -25.98 -4.92
C ASP A 197 1.05 -26.79 -3.85
N GLY A 198 0.21 -27.74 -4.29
CA GLY A 198 -0.59 -28.60 -3.41
C GLY A 198 0.21 -29.53 -2.49
N LEU A 199 1.53 -29.60 -2.66
CA LEU A 199 2.43 -30.36 -1.81
C LEU A 199 3.25 -29.44 -0.89
N GLY A 200 3.04 -28.13 -0.95
CA GLY A 200 3.74 -27.14 -0.15
C GLY A 200 5.13 -26.77 -0.67
N ASN A 201 5.45 -27.11 -1.92
CA ASN A 201 6.70 -26.67 -2.53
C ASN A 201 6.53 -25.28 -3.12
N VAL A 202 7.56 -24.44 -3.00
CA VAL A 202 7.63 -23.16 -3.67
C VAL A 202 7.81 -23.38 -5.17
N VAL A 203 6.87 -22.85 -5.94
CA VAL A 203 6.83 -22.93 -7.40
C VAL A 203 7.00 -21.57 -8.07
N GLY A 204 6.86 -20.47 -7.32
CA GLY A 204 7.25 -19.15 -7.76
C GLY A 204 7.44 -18.13 -6.62
N VAL A 205 7.94 -16.96 -6.97
CA VAL A 205 8.09 -15.80 -6.08
C VAL A 205 7.09 -14.73 -6.54
N ASN A 206 6.13 -14.39 -5.68
CA ASN A 206 5.10 -13.38 -5.95
C ASN A 206 5.78 -12.02 -6.20
N SER A 207 5.43 -11.32 -7.27
CA SER A 207 6.14 -10.07 -7.66
C SER A 207 5.18 -9.00 -8.18
N TRP A 208 4.30 -9.32 -9.14
CA TRP A 208 3.45 -8.33 -9.81
C TRP A 208 1.95 -8.61 -9.69
N ILE A 209 1.16 -7.53 -9.77
CA ILE A 209 -0.32 -7.59 -9.76
C ILE A 209 -0.93 -6.66 -10.81
N ILE A 210 -2.03 -7.09 -11.42
CA ILE A 210 -2.96 -6.22 -12.15
C ILE A 210 -4.24 -6.16 -11.32
N GLN A 211 -4.33 -5.13 -10.47
CA GLN A 211 -5.40 -5.00 -9.49
C GLN A 211 -6.80 -4.98 -10.12
N SER A 212 -6.96 -4.31 -11.27
CA SER A 212 -8.24 -4.18 -11.98
C SER A 212 -8.82 -5.51 -12.49
N GLN A 213 -7.99 -6.54 -12.61
CA GLN A 213 -8.38 -7.84 -13.17
C GLN A 213 -8.19 -9.00 -12.18
N GLN A 214 -7.84 -8.70 -10.92
CA GLN A 214 -7.49 -9.70 -9.89
C GLN A 214 -6.48 -10.74 -10.41
N MET A 215 -5.46 -10.24 -11.12
CA MET A 215 -4.45 -11.10 -11.76
C MET A 215 -3.11 -10.92 -11.07
N GLY A 216 -2.58 -12.00 -10.50
CA GLY A 216 -1.25 -12.04 -9.89
C GLY A 216 -0.23 -12.72 -10.79
N PHE A 217 1.03 -12.32 -10.64
CA PHE A 217 2.16 -12.91 -11.33
C PHE A 217 3.26 -13.27 -10.34
N ALA A 218 3.70 -14.52 -10.41
CA ALA A 218 4.86 -15.01 -9.68
C ALA A 218 5.95 -15.43 -10.68
N LEU A 219 7.18 -15.01 -10.43
CA LEU A 219 8.32 -15.47 -11.21
C LEU A 219 8.56 -16.95 -10.91
N HIS A 220 8.69 -17.78 -11.94
CA HIS A 220 8.86 -19.23 -11.79
C HIS A 220 10.13 -19.56 -10.99
N ILE A 221 10.02 -20.48 -10.03
CA ILE A 221 11.07 -20.75 -9.03
C ILE A 221 12.42 -21.18 -9.61
N GLN A 222 12.44 -21.66 -10.86
CA GLN A 222 13.67 -22.01 -11.58
C GLN A 222 14.71 -20.88 -11.56
N HIS A 223 14.29 -19.62 -11.61
CA HIS A 223 15.17 -18.46 -11.69
C HIS A 223 15.85 -18.23 -10.34
N LEU A 224 15.08 -18.34 -9.25
CA LEU A 224 15.63 -18.31 -7.89
C LEU A 224 16.54 -19.53 -7.62
N GLU A 225 16.19 -20.72 -8.08
CA GLU A 225 17.08 -21.90 -7.96
C GLU A 225 18.43 -21.70 -8.66
N GLN A 226 18.43 -21.04 -9.83
CA GLN A 226 19.66 -20.70 -10.55
C GLN A 226 20.51 -19.68 -9.79
N LEU A 227 19.90 -18.59 -9.33
CA LEU A 227 20.57 -17.58 -8.51
C LEU A 227 21.15 -18.18 -7.22
N TYR A 228 20.32 -18.96 -6.51
CA TYR A 228 20.71 -19.66 -5.29
C TYR A 228 21.89 -20.61 -5.50
N ARG A 229 21.87 -21.45 -6.54
CA ARG A 229 22.96 -22.41 -6.81
C ARG A 229 24.27 -21.71 -7.14
N LYS A 230 24.21 -20.57 -7.83
CA LYS A 230 25.40 -19.82 -8.25
C LYS A 230 26.09 -19.12 -7.06
N HIS A 231 25.32 -18.70 -6.05
CA HIS A 231 25.81 -17.83 -4.97
C HIS A 231 25.71 -18.44 -3.57
N LEU A 232 25.45 -19.76 -3.45
CA LEU A 232 25.30 -20.45 -2.16
C LEU A 232 26.52 -20.31 -1.22
N SER A 233 27.71 -20.10 -1.79
CA SER A 233 28.97 -20.01 -1.04
C SER A 233 29.47 -18.58 -0.85
N ASP A 234 28.72 -17.60 -1.34
CA ASP A 234 29.12 -16.19 -1.24
C ASP A 234 28.78 -15.65 0.16
N GLU A 235 29.65 -14.79 0.67
CA GLU A 235 29.43 -14.07 1.93
C GLU A 235 28.48 -12.88 1.70
N PRO A 236 27.62 -12.52 2.69
CA PRO A 236 26.71 -11.39 2.55
C PRO A 236 27.51 -10.08 2.43
N LYS A 237 27.09 -9.25 1.47
CA LYS A 237 27.60 -7.89 1.29
C LYS A 237 26.65 -6.89 1.94
N PRO A 238 27.15 -5.72 2.38
CA PRO A 238 26.27 -4.63 2.81
C PRO A 238 25.25 -4.28 1.72
N PHE A 239 24.09 -3.75 2.12
CA PHE A 239 23.12 -3.23 1.16
C PHE A 239 23.75 -2.11 0.32
N ASP A 240 23.44 -2.10 -0.97
CA ASP A 240 23.95 -1.11 -1.93
C ASP A 240 22.79 -0.39 -2.64
N PRO A 241 22.23 0.66 -2.00
CA PRO A 241 21.09 1.40 -2.54
C PRO A 241 21.43 2.24 -3.79
N GLY A 242 22.70 2.25 -4.23
CA GLY A 242 23.18 3.05 -5.35
C GLY A 242 23.17 2.34 -6.71
N SER A 243 22.95 1.03 -6.75
CA SER A 243 23.07 0.21 -7.97
C SER A 243 21.88 0.32 -8.95
N SER A 244 20.78 0.96 -8.56
CA SER A 244 19.58 1.17 -9.38
C SER A 244 19.56 2.57 -10.03
N GLY A 245 20.22 2.68 -11.19
CA GLY A 245 19.84 3.50 -12.36
C GLY A 245 19.66 5.03 -12.26
N GLY A 246 19.65 5.66 -11.08
CA GLY A 246 19.43 7.11 -10.92
C GLY A 246 20.32 7.77 -9.86
N LEU A 247 21.21 7.00 -9.23
CA LEU A 247 22.20 7.45 -8.24
C LEU A 247 23.62 7.43 -8.78
N ASP A 248 23.83 7.19 -10.07
CA ASP A 248 25.18 7.15 -10.67
C ASP A 248 25.95 8.47 -10.44
N VAL A 249 25.20 9.57 -10.33
CA VAL A 249 25.71 10.90 -9.97
C VAL A 249 26.12 11.01 -8.50
N LEU A 250 25.62 10.19 -7.56
CA LEU A 250 26.00 10.19 -6.14
C LEU A 250 26.73 8.91 -5.69
N SER A 251 27.10 8.03 -6.63
CA SER A 251 27.76 6.74 -6.38
C SER A 251 29.10 6.85 -5.62
N GLN A 252 29.68 8.05 -5.58
CA GLN A 252 30.79 8.41 -4.71
C GLN A 252 30.33 9.49 -3.72
N ILE A 253 29.85 9.08 -2.55
CA ILE A 253 29.54 10.04 -1.47
C ILE A 253 30.86 10.70 -1.04
N SER A 254 30.91 12.04 -1.01
CA SER A 254 32.11 12.75 -0.58
C SER A 254 32.45 12.34 0.86
N PRO A 255 33.73 12.24 1.23
CA PRO A 255 34.11 11.85 2.59
C PRO A 255 33.48 12.72 3.69
N GLU A 256 33.30 14.02 3.41
CA GLU A 256 32.67 14.98 4.32
C GLU A 256 31.17 14.73 4.50
N VAL A 257 30.47 14.40 3.41
CA VAL A 257 29.04 14.06 3.47
C VAL A 257 28.86 12.72 4.15
N ALA A 258 29.69 11.72 3.78
CA ALA A 258 29.73 10.40 4.39
C ALA A 258 29.92 10.48 5.91
N ALA A 259 30.83 11.34 6.38
CA ALA A 259 31.04 11.56 7.81
C ALA A 259 29.80 12.10 8.53
N ILE A 260 29.00 12.94 7.89
CA ILE A 260 27.77 13.48 8.49
C ILE A 260 26.62 12.46 8.46
N ILE A 261 26.42 11.78 7.34
CA ILE A 261 25.33 10.81 7.20
C ILE A 261 25.63 9.47 7.86
N SER A 262 26.90 9.15 8.16
CA SER A 262 27.25 7.95 8.94
C SER A 262 26.63 7.97 10.34
N ASP A 263 26.32 9.17 10.88
CA ASP A 263 25.58 9.33 12.14
C ASP A 263 24.11 8.88 12.04
N ILE A 264 23.60 8.58 10.84
CA ILE A 264 22.27 7.99 10.60
C ILE A 264 22.27 6.46 10.88
N GLY A 265 23.44 5.81 11.00
CA GLY A 265 23.59 4.36 10.98
C GLY A 265 22.73 3.54 11.98
N GLU A 266 22.35 2.32 11.53
CA GLU A 266 21.72 1.14 12.18
C GLU A 266 20.56 1.32 13.20
N LYS A 267 20.26 2.52 13.69
CA LYS A 267 19.18 2.78 14.66
C LYS A 267 18.25 3.86 14.15
N GLN A 268 16.96 3.75 14.48
CA GLN A 268 15.98 4.81 14.24
C GLN A 268 16.51 6.14 14.81
N ILE A 269 16.74 7.13 13.94
CA ILE A 269 17.11 8.47 14.34
C ILE A 269 15.89 9.20 14.90
N ASN A 270 16.03 9.80 16.08
CA ASN A 270 14.97 10.63 16.64
C ASN A 270 14.95 12.04 16.02
N ASP A 271 13.91 12.81 16.31
CA ASP A 271 13.68 14.14 15.72
C ASP A 271 14.84 15.12 15.97
N SER A 272 15.42 15.09 17.16
CA SER A 272 16.55 15.96 17.52
C SER A 272 17.80 15.62 16.72
N GLN A 273 18.08 14.32 16.54
CA GLN A 273 19.19 13.83 15.72
C GLN A 273 18.99 14.22 14.25
N ARG A 274 17.78 14.03 13.71
CA ARG A 274 17.43 14.42 12.33
C ARG A 274 17.68 15.90 12.08
N VAL A 275 17.21 16.77 12.98
CA VAL A 275 17.42 18.23 12.89
C VAL A 275 18.92 18.57 12.93
N SER A 276 19.67 17.95 13.83
CA SER A 276 21.12 18.17 13.96
C SER A 276 21.88 17.78 12.68
N ILE A 277 21.57 16.61 12.12
CA ILE A 277 22.19 16.12 10.87
C ILE A 277 21.84 17.05 9.72
N GLN A 278 20.56 17.42 9.58
CA GLN A 278 20.11 18.36 8.55
C GLN A 278 20.88 19.68 8.65
N GLN A 279 21.01 20.27 9.84
CA GLN A 279 21.73 21.54 10.03
C GLN A 279 23.22 21.46 9.65
N ARG A 280 23.87 20.34 9.96
CA ARG A 280 25.27 20.09 9.60
C ARG A 280 25.43 19.97 8.07
N LEU A 281 24.50 19.31 7.40
CA LEU A 281 24.47 19.24 5.94
C LEU A 281 24.25 20.62 5.31
N LEU A 282 23.29 21.41 5.79
CA LEU A 282 23.05 22.79 5.29
C LEU A 282 24.33 23.65 5.45
N THR A 283 25.01 23.52 6.60
CA THR A 283 26.27 24.23 6.88
C THR A 283 27.40 23.79 5.94
N LEU A 284 27.56 22.47 5.75
CA LEU A 284 28.57 21.91 4.84
C LEU A 284 28.31 22.37 3.40
N ALA A 285 27.04 22.39 2.99
CA ALA A 285 26.63 22.81 1.66
C ALA A 285 26.95 24.28 1.40
N GLY A 286 26.63 25.17 2.35
CA GLY A 286 26.95 26.59 2.25
C GLY A 286 28.46 26.86 2.11
N ARG A 287 29.29 26.13 2.88
CA ARG A 287 30.77 26.26 2.84
C ARG A 287 31.38 25.78 1.53
N ASN A 288 30.74 24.85 0.84
CA ASN A 288 31.24 24.23 -0.38
C ASN A 288 30.40 24.61 -1.61
N SER A 289 29.75 25.78 -1.60
CA SER A 289 28.80 26.21 -2.63
C SER A 289 29.31 26.00 -4.07
N GLY A 290 28.50 25.36 -4.93
CA GLY A 290 28.85 25.10 -6.33
C GLY A 290 29.81 23.93 -6.54
N THR A 291 30.00 23.08 -5.53
CA THR A 291 30.78 21.85 -5.64
C THR A 291 29.87 20.62 -5.61
N PHE A 292 30.41 19.49 -6.03
CA PHE A 292 29.73 18.22 -5.88
C PHE A 292 29.36 17.92 -4.41
N THR A 293 30.24 18.21 -3.45
CA THR A 293 29.96 18.09 -2.00
C THR A 293 28.76 18.92 -1.57
N SER A 294 28.57 20.14 -2.11
CA SER A 294 27.37 20.94 -1.78
C SER A 294 26.09 20.41 -2.41
N LEU A 295 26.16 19.84 -3.63
CA LEU A 295 25.01 19.16 -4.25
C LEU A 295 24.52 18.00 -3.37
N GLN A 296 25.45 17.12 -2.96
CA GLN A 296 25.14 15.98 -2.09
C GLN A 296 24.58 16.45 -0.74
N SER A 297 25.19 17.48 -0.15
CA SER A 297 24.77 18.01 1.15
C SER A 297 23.35 18.58 1.10
N TRP A 298 23.00 19.38 0.08
CA TRP A 298 21.64 19.88 -0.08
C TRP A 298 20.64 18.77 -0.40
N PHE A 299 21.01 17.78 -1.21
CA PHE A 299 20.19 16.60 -1.50
C PHE A 299 19.80 15.87 -0.21
N PHE A 300 20.77 15.45 0.59
CA PHE A 300 20.49 14.74 1.84
C PHE A 300 19.71 15.61 2.85
N ALA A 301 19.95 16.93 2.86
CA ALA A 301 19.18 17.84 3.70
C ALA A 301 17.69 17.89 3.31
N VAL A 302 17.36 17.87 2.00
CA VAL A 302 15.96 17.79 1.54
C VAL A 302 15.34 16.46 1.91
N MET A 303 16.08 15.37 1.74
CA MET A 303 15.52 14.04 1.95
C MET A 303 15.21 13.73 3.43
N LEU A 304 15.94 14.35 4.36
CA LEU A 304 15.69 14.24 5.80
C LEU A 304 14.41 14.96 6.25
N THR A 305 13.80 15.81 5.42
CA THR A 305 12.54 16.49 5.73
C THR A 305 11.40 15.48 5.85
N LYS A 306 10.59 15.59 6.91
CA LYS A 306 9.40 14.79 7.17
C LYS A 306 8.22 15.21 6.30
N ASN A 307 7.32 14.26 6.06
CA ASN A 307 6.00 14.51 5.50
C ASN A 307 5.04 14.90 6.65
N GLU A 308 5.20 16.08 7.25
CA GLU A 308 4.31 16.51 8.34
C GLU A 308 2.90 16.88 7.85
N ARG A 309 1.89 16.54 8.67
CA ARG A 309 0.45 16.68 8.35
C ARG A 309 -0.20 17.97 8.87
N ASP A 310 0.43 18.69 9.81
CA ASP A 310 -0.15 19.92 10.40
C ASP A 310 0.68 21.17 10.06
N PRO A 311 0.22 21.99 9.09
CA PRO A 311 0.91 23.20 8.68
C PRO A 311 0.92 24.32 9.73
N ASN A 312 0.18 24.17 10.84
CA ASN A 312 0.09 25.19 11.89
C ASN A 312 0.98 24.88 13.12
N SER A 313 1.71 23.77 13.12
CA SER A 313 2.61 23.44 14.23
C SER A 313 3.92 24.24 14.14
N GLN A 314 4.55 24.52 15.28
CA GLN A 314 5.88 25.15 15.33
C GLN A 314 6.96 24.26 14.70
N SER A 315 6.83 22.93 14.82
CA SER A 315 7.70 21.95 14.16
C SER A 315 7.68 22.14 12.64
N TYR A 316 6.47 22.31 12.09
CA TYR A 316 6.26 22.52 10.67
C TYR A 316 6.91 23.80 10.16
N SER A 317 6.86 24.91 10.90
CA SER A 317 7.49 26.16 10.46
C SER A 317 9.01 26.04 10.39
N ASP A 318 9.62 25.42 11.39
CA ASP A 318 11.08 25.29 11.48
C ASP A 318 11.60 24.30 10.43
N GLU A 319 10.85 23.23 10.19
CA GLU A 319 11.15 22.26 9.15
C GLU A 319 10.95 22.82 7.73
N HIS A 320 9.87 23.56 7.51
CA HIS A 320 9.64 24.27 6.25
C HIS A 320 10.79 25.22 5.94
N GLU A 321 11.32 25.91 6.94
CA GLU A 321 12.43 26.85 6.78
C GLU A 321 13.72 26.13 6.35
N ARG A 322 14.06 25.00 6.98
CA ARG A 322 15.22 24.17 6.59
C ARG A 322 15.05 23.60 5.18
N LEU A 323 13.86 23.12 4.83
CA LEU A 323 13.57 22.67 3.47
C LEU A 323 13.71 23.82 2.46
N ARG A 324 13.18 24.99 2.78
CA ARG A 324 13.26 26.19 1.95
C ARG A 324 14.72 26.59 1.71
N GLU A 325 15.56 26.53 2.74
CA GLU A 325 17.00 26.79 2.63
C GLU A 325 17.68 25.79 1.69
N ALA A 326 17.42 24.49 1.88
CA ALA A 326 18.01 23.44 1.04
C ALA A 326 17.62 23.57 -0.44
N LEU A 327 16.34 23.80 -0.71
CA LEU A 327 15.84 24.01 -2.08
C LEU A 327 16.42 25.30 -2.68
N ALA A 328 16.54 26.37 -1.91
CA ALA A 328 17.17 27.61 -2.37
C ALA A 328 18.63 27.41 -2.76
N GLY A 329 19.38 26.61 -2.00
CA GLY A 329 20.75 26.22 -2.31
C GLY A 329 20.84 25.43 -3.62
N LEU A 330 20.02 24.39 -3.79
CA LEU A 330 19.96 23.60 -5.02
C LEU A 330 19.64 24.46 -6.25
N MET A 331 18.61 25.31 -6.14
CA MET A 331 18.19 26.19 -7.23
C MET A 331 19.27 27.21 -7.60
N ARG A 332 20.04 27.69 -6.62
CA ARG A 332 21.07 28.71 -6.84
C ARG A 332 22.32 28.13 -7.48
N TYR A 333 22.73 26.92 -7.08
CA TYR A 333 24.05 26.41 -7.41
C TYR A 333 24.06 25.22 -8.37
N HIS A 334 23.05 24.35 -8.33
CA HIS A 334 23.16 23.02 -8.97
C HIS A 334 22.08 22.71 -10.00
N MET A 335 21.01 23.50 -10.03
CA MET A 335 19.87 23.23 -10.92
C MET A 335 20.19 23.39 -12.40
N ILE A 336 21.28 24.09 -12.75
CA ILE A 336 21.74 24.26 -14.13
C ILE A 336 23.00 23.42 -14.43
N GLU A 337 23.49 22.62 -13.49
CA GLU A 337 24.65 21.76 -13.73
C GLU A 337 24.29 20.60 -14.67
N PRO A 338 25.14 20.25 -15.65
CA PRO A 338 24.95 19.04 -16.44
C PRO A 338 25.06 17.79 -15.55
N GLY A 339 24.13 16.84 -15.67
CA GLY A 339 24.14 15.60 -14.90
C GLY A 339 23.41 15.67 -13.55
N SER A 340 22.87 16.83 -13.14
CA SER A 340 22.10 16.93 -11.89
C SER A 340 20.65 16.43 -12.01
N GLU A 341 20.20 16.03 -13.21
CA GLU A 341 18.81 15.66 -13.51
C GLU A 341 18.30 14.54 -12.61
N GLY A 342 19.06 13.45 -12.44
CA GLY A 342 18.65 12.33 -11.58
C GLY A 342 18.50 12.72 -10.10
N VAL A 343 19.30 13.67 -9.63
CA VAL A 343 19.20 14.21 -8.26
C VAL A 343 17.92 15.05 -8.12
N ILE A 344 17.63 15.90 -9.12
CA ILE A 344 16.43 16.74 -9.16
C ILE A 344 15.17 15.87 -9.27
N GLU A 345 15.20 14.81 -10.06
CA GLU A 345 14.09 13.84 -10.19
C GLU A 345 13.75 13.20 -8.84
N LYS A 346 14.75 12.72 -8.09
CA LYS A 346 14.55 12.12 -6.75
C LYS A 346 14.02 13.12 -5.74
N ILE A 347 14.52 14.36 -5.78
CA ILE A 347 13.98 15.44 -4.94
C ILE A 347 12.51 15.71 -5.32
N ALA A 348 12.19 15.79 -6.61
CA ALA A 348 10.84 16.02 -7.06
C ALA A 348 9.87 14.92 -6.59
N LEU A 349 10.29 13.66 -6.69
CA LEU A 349 9.61 12.49 -6.13
C LEU A 349 9.35 12.62 -4.63
N ARG A 350 10.39 12.91 -3.85
CA ARG A 350 10.30 13.06 -2.39
C ARG A 350 9.29 14.14 -2.02
N LEU A 351 9.34 15.27 -2.72
CA LEU A 351 8.51 16.42 -2.46
C LEU A 351 7.07 16.30 -3.00
N ALA A 352 6.79 15.34 -3.89
CA ALA A 352 5.43 15.05 -4.37
C ALA A 352 4.45 14.68 -3.24
N LEU A 353 4.97 14.23 -2.09
CA LEU A 353 4.19 13.88 -0.91
C LEU A 353 4.11 15.03 0.11
N THR A 354 4.77 16.16 -0.14
CA THR A 354 4.91 17.28 0.81
C THR A 354 4.16 18.52 0.37
N THR A 355 3.42 19.15 1.28
CA THR A 355 2.57 20.32 0.95
C THR A 355 3.21 21.68 1.22
N TYR A 356 4.55 21.75 1.36
CA TYR A 356 5.24 23.01 1.66
C TYR A 356 5.21 24.00 0.47
N PRO A 357 4.93 25.29 0.66
CA PRO A 357 4.96 26.29 -0.43
C PRO A 357 6.25 26.34 -1.24
N SER A 358 7.41 26.12 -0.60
CA SER A 358 8.72 26.10 -1.25
C SER A 358 8.88 25.00 -2.30
N THR A 359 8.12 23.91 -2.18
CA THR A 359 8.20 22.77 -3.10
C THR A 359 7.65 23.13 -4.46
N ASN A 360 6.54 23.86 -4.52
CA ASN A 360 5.93 24.31 -5.78
C ASN A 360 6.88 25.19 -6.60
N TYR A 361 7.64 26.07 -5.94
CA TYR A 361 8.62 26.91 -6.62
C TYR A 361 9.78 26.08 -7.19
N PHE A 362 10.27 25.09 -6.42
CA PHE A 362 11.27 24.13 -6.91
C PHE A 362 10.75 23.34 -8.11
N MET A 363 9.50 22.84 -8.08
CA MET A 363 8.92 22.09 -9.19
C MET A 363 8.75 22.94 -10.46
N GLN A 364 8.32 24.20 -10.33
CA GLN A 364 8.22 25.10 -11.49
C GLN A 364 9.58 25.31 -12.15
N ARG A 365 10.63 25.39 -11.34
CA ARG A 365 12.00 25.51 -11.82
C ARG A 365 12.52 24.22 -12.46
N ALA A 366 12.21 23.07 -11.88
CA ALA A 366 12.49 21.76 -12.46
C ALA A 366 11.77 21.58 -13.82
N LEU A 367 10.53 22.06 -13.93
CA LEU A 367 9.76 22.05 -15.17
C LEU A 367 10.40 22.90 -16.26
N TYR A 368 10.82 24.14 -15.93
CA TYR A 368 11.53 25.01 -16.87
C TYR A 368 12.84 24.36 -17.38
N LEU A 369 13.60 23.73 -16.48
CA LEU A 369 14.82 23.01 -16.84
C LEU A 369 14.52 21.83 -17.77
N ALA A 370 13.44 21.10 -17.48
CA ALA A 370 13.02 19.98 -18.29
C ALA A 370 12.63 20.41 -19.71
N GLU A 371 11.94 21.54 -19.87
CA GLU A 371 11.62 22.12 -21.17
C GLU A 371 12.87 22.54 -21.94
N ASP A 372 13.78 23.28 -21.29
CA ASP A 372 15.05 23.75 -21.88
C ASP A 372 15.92 22.58 -22.37
N ARG A 373 16.00 21.50 -21.58
CA ARG A 373 16.82 20.31 -21.87
C ARG A 373 16.07 19.22 -22.66
N GLN A 374 14.80 19.44 -23.00
CA GLN A 374 13.91 18.44 -23.60
C GLN A 374 13.85 17.12 -22.79
N ASN A 375 14.02 17.19 -21.46
CA ASN A 375 13.98 16.03 -20.57
C ASN A 375 12.54 15.72 -20.16
N LYS A 376 11.90 14.79 -20.89
CA LYS A 376 10.51 14.40 -20.65
C LYS A 376 10.25 13.66 -19.33
N SER A 377 11.27 12.99 -18.78
CA SER A 377 11.17 12.33 -17.48
C SER A 377 11.01 13.35 -16.35
N LEU A 378 11.93 14.32 -16.30
CA LEU A 378 11.92 15.40 -15.33
C LEU A 378 10.68 16.30 -15.45
N GLU A 379 10.27 16.62 -16.69
CA GLU A 379 9.07 17.43 -16.98
C GLU A 379 7.85 16.80 -16.30
N ALA A 380 7.67 15.50 -16.53
CA ALA A 380 6.48 14.81 -16.10
C ALA A 380 6.50 14.48 -14.60
N MET A 381 7.69 14.23 -14.02
CA MET A 381 7.88 14.13 -12.57
C MET A 381 7.49 15.44 -11.85
N ALA A 382 7.98 16.58 -12.34
CA ALA A 382 7.68 17.88 -11.78
C ALA A 382 6.17 18.19 -11.87
N LEU A 383 5.55 17.90 -13.02
CA LEU A 383 4.10 18.03 -13.19
C LEU A 383 3.32 17.12 -12.23
N PHE A 384 3.72 15.85 -12.08
CA PHE A 384 3.06 14.91 -11.16
C PHE A 384 3.17 15.36 -9.71
N ALA A 385 4.35 15.82 -9.27
CA ALA A 385 4.55 16.33 -7.93
C ALA A 385 3.70 17.59 -7.66
N MET A 386 3.64 18.52 -8.62
CA MET A 386 2.76 19.69 -8.54
C MET A 386 1.29 19.30 -8.46
N LEU A 387 0.83 18.36 -9.29
CA LEU A 387 -0.54 17.87 -9.27
C LEU A 387 -0.87 17.22 -7.92
N SER A 388 0.01 16.35 -7.41
CA SER A 388 -0.14 15.70 -6.11
C SER A 388 -0.33 16.72 -4.99
N ASN A 389 0.47 17.78 -5.00
CA ASN A 389 0.34 18.87 -4.03
C ASN A 389 -0.98 19.63 -4.17
N GLU A 390 -1.47 19.86 -5.38
CA GLU A 390 -2.75 20.52 -5.58
C GLU A 390 -3.94 19.68 -5.16
N VAL A 391 -3.92 18.37 -5.43
CA VAL A 391 -4.92 17.41 -4.94
C VAL A 391 -4.96 17.46 -3.41
N ARG A 392 -3.79 17.35 -2.75
CA ARG A 392 -3.69 17.43 -1.28
C ARG A 392 -4.12 18.79 -0.73
N SER A 393 -3.88 19.88 -1.46
CA SER A 393 -4.29 21.23 -1.06
C SER A 393 -5.81 21.39 -0.93
N LEU A 394 -6.61 20.50 -1.53
CA LEU A 394 -8.07 20.52 -1.36
C LEU A 394 -8.50 20.35 0.10
N VAL A 395 -7.71 19.63 0.91
CA VAL A 395 -7.97 19.45 2.35
C VAL A 395 -7.80 20.75 3.13
N SER A 396 -6.70 21.47 2.92
CA SER A 396 -6.49 22.77 3.58
C SER A 396 -7.42 23.85 3.01
N PHE A 397 -7.71 23.79 1.71
CA PHE A 397 -8.66 24.68 1.05
C PHE A 397 -10.06 24.52 1.62
N SER A 398 -10.56 23.30 1.82
CA SER A 398 -11.92 23.09 2.36
C SER A 398 -12.09 23.59 3.80
N LYS A 399 -11.01 23.56 4.60
CA LYS A 399 -10.98 24.11 5.96
C LYS A 399 -11.13 25.64 5.97
N THR A 400 -10.53 26.34 5.01
CA THR A 400 -10.51 27.81 4.93
C THR A 400 -11.64 28.39 4.07
N HIS A 401 -12.12 27.64 3.08
CA HIS A 401 -13.13 28.04 2.10
C HIS A 401 -14.30 27.05 2.13
N PRO A 402 -15.24 27.21 3.07
CA PRO A 402 -16.26 26.20 3.33
C PRO A 402 -17.38 26.19 2.29
N SER A 403 -17.28 26.83 1.12
CA SER A 403 -18.34 26.76 0.10
C SER A 403 -18.11 25.57 -0.84
N ILE A 404 -19.12 24.73 -1.05
CA ILE A 404 -19.02 23.65 -2.04
C ILE A 404 -18.74 24.18 -3.46
N ASN A 405 -19.31 25.32 -3.84
CA ASN A 405 -19.07 25.92 -5.16
C ASN A 405 -17.61 26.38 -5.33
N ALA A 406 -17.01 26.97 -4.30
CA ALA A 406 -15.60 27.34 -4.32
C ALA A 406 -14.70 26.10 -4.44
N LEU A 407 -15.05 25.03 -3.71
CA LEU A 407 -14.33 23.77 -3.75
C LEU A 407 -14.45 23.08 -5.11
N LEU A 408 -15.64 23.03 -5.71
CA LEU A 408 -15.86 22.50 -7.05
C LEU A 408 -15.13 23.33 -8.12
N ALA A 409 -15.09 24.66 -7.99
CA ALA A 409 -14.30 25.52 -8.87
C ALA A 409 -12.80 25.23 -8.75
N ARG A 410 -12.27 25.06 -7.53
CA ARG A 410 -10.88 24.66 -7.32
C ARG A 410 -10.59 23.28 -7.91
N ARG A 411 -11.49 22.31 -7.74
CA ARG A 411 -11.36 20.97 -8.34
C ARG A 411 -11.31 21.01 -9.85
N ARG A 412 -12.09 21.86 -10.53
CA ARG A 412 -12.02 22.01 -12.00
C ARG A 412 -10.62 22.45 -12.46
N LEU A 413 -9.91 23.28 -11.69
CA LEU A 413 -8.54 23.67 -12.03
C LEU A 413 -7.57 22.49 -11.90
N VAL A 414 -7.76 21.63 -10.90
CA VAL A 414 -6.95 20.42 -10.70
C VAL A 414 -7.25 19.39 -11.79
N GLU A 415 -8.53 19.24 -12.17
CA GLU A 415 -8.99 18.37 -13.27
C GLU A 415 -8.29 18.69 -14.59
N MET A 416 -8.21 19.98 -14.95
CA MET A 416 -7.51 20.41 -16.17
C MET A 416 -6.03 19.99 -16.19
N LYS A 417 -5.40 19.85 -15.02
CA LYS A 417 -4.00 19.41 -14.91
C LYS A 417 -3.87 17.89 -15.01
N PHE A 418 -4.84 17.13 -14.50
CA PHE A 418 -4.93 15.70 -14.80
C PHE A 418 -5.01 15.49 -16.31
N ASP A 419 -5.88 16.22 -17.02
CA ASP A 419 -6.02 16.11 -18.47
C ASP A 419 -4.73 16.47 -19.22
N GLN A 420 -3.99 17.48 -18.74
CA GLN A 420 -2.71 17.87 -19.31
C GLN A 420 -1.65 16.77 -19.13
N LEU A 421 -1.55 16.18 -17.94
CA LEU A 421 -0.64 15.09 -17.65
C LEU A 421 -1.01 13.79 -18.37
N GLN A 422 -2.31 13.49 -18.49
CA GLN A 422 -2.80 12.30 -19.16
C GLN A 422 -2.43 12.30 -20.65
N LYS A 423 -2.42 13.46 -21.30
CA LYS A 423 -1.92 13.61 -22.69
C LYS A 423 -0.42 13.34 -22.82
N ASN A 424 0.34 13.45 -21.73
CA ASN A 424 1.80 13.26 -21.65
C ASN A 424 2.19 12.00 -20.84
N GLN A 425 1.25 11.10 -20.53
CA GLN A 425 1.48 9.96 -19.63
C GLN A 425 2.48 8.91 -20.16
N ALA A 426 2.64 8.79 -21.48
CA ALA A 426 3.43 7.74 -22.11
C ALA A 426 4.95 7.94 -22.02
N SER A 427 5.44 9.03 -21.42
CA SER A 427 6.85 9.46 -21.54
C SER A 427 7.73 9.28 -20.31
N PHE A 428 7.28 8.64 -19.21
CA PHE A 428 8.13 8.53 -18.00
C PHE A 428 7.81 7.38 -17.03
N LYS A 429 8.84 6.94 -16.31
CA LYS A 429 8.80 5.96 -15.21
C LYS A 429 9.26 6.63 -13.91
N ILE A 430 8.76 6.15 -12.78
CA ILE A 430 9.11 6.60 -11.44
C ILE A 430 9.53 5.36 -10.65
N ASP A 431 10.81 5.20 -10.32
CA ASP A 431 11.35 4.06 -9.56
C ASP A 431 10.82 2.68 -10.05
N GLY A 432 10.86 2.46 -11.37
CA GLY A 432 10.36 1.23 -12.01
C GLY A 432 8.83 1.11 -12.13
N GLN A 433 8.03 1.96 -11.47
CA GLN A 433 6.57 2.04 -11.64
C GLN A 433 6.20 2.92 -12.83
N SER A 434 5.11 2.57 -13.54
CA SER A 434 4.57 3.50 -14.55
C SER A 434 3.97 4.72 -13.87
N ALA A 435 4.31 5.89 -14.40
CA ALA A 435 3.64 7.12 -14.01
C ALA A 435 2.11 7.06 -14.22
N GLY A 436 1.64 6.25 -15.17
CA GLY A 436 0.23 5.96 -15.37
C GLY A 436 -0.44 5.40 -14.11
N GLN A 437 0.16 4.39 -13.45
CA GLN A 437 -0.40 3.80 -12.24
C GLN A 437 -0.41 4.78 -11.05
N LEU A 438 0.68 5.53 -10.86
CA LEU A 438 0.73 6.55 -9.81
C LEU A 438 -0.32 7.64 -10.04
N LEU A 439 -0.51 8.03 -11.29
CA LEU A 439 -1.53 8.99 -11.69
C LEU A 439 -2.94 8.43 -11.53
N ASP A 440 -3.18 7.16 -11.84
CA ASP A 440 -4.46 6.46 -11.59
C ASP A 440 -4.77 6.40 -10.09
N HIS A 441 -3.75 6.11 -9.26
CA HIS A 441 -3.91 6.12 -7.82
C HIS A 441 -4.29 7.50 -7.28
N LEU A 442 -3.61 8.55 -7.73
CA LEU A 442 -3.89 9.94 -7.35
C LEU A 442 -5.26 10.39 -7.89
N ARG A 443 -5.61 9.97 -9.11
CA ARG A 443 -6.88 10.26 -9.76
C ARG A 443 -8.04 9.69 -8.98
N TYR A 444 -7.93 8.43 -8.56
CA TYR A 444 -8.93 7.79 -7.71
C TYR A 444 -9.15 8.53 -6.39
N GLU A 445 -8.06 8.95 -5.71
CA GLU A 445 -8.17 9.76 -4.49
C GLU A 445 -8.88 11.08 -4.76
N PHE A 446 -8.47 11.79 -5.81
CA PHE A 446 -9.09 13.04 -6.21
C PHE A 446 -10.58 12.85 -6.47
N ASP A 447 -10.96 11.87 -7.29
CA ASP A 447 -12.35 11.63 -7.73
C ASP A 447 -13.27 11.15 -6.62
N HIS A 448 -12.76 10.43 -5.63
CA HIS A 448 -13.60 9.70 -4.67
C HIS A 448 -13.43 10.08 -3.21
N LEU A 449 -12.25 10.56 -2.80
CA LEU A 449 -11.89 10.66 -1.38
C LEU A 449 -11.58 12.10 -0.94
N MET A 450 -11.14 12.95 -1.87
CA MET A 450 -10.79 14.34 -1.56
C MET A 450 -12.04 15.22 -1.40
N PRO A 451 -11.96 16.30 -0.59
CA PRO A 451 -13.05 17.26 -0.48
C PRO A 451 -13.57 17.73 -1.84
N GLY A 452 -14.89 17.79 -1.97
CA GLY A 452 -15.66 18.10 -3.16
C GLY A 452 -15.95 16.90 -4.07
N ALA A 453 -15.41 15.71 -3.76
CA ALA A 453 -15.85 14.45 -4.36
C ALA A 453 -17.24 14.06 -3.83
N LYS A 454 -18.01 13.31 -4.63
CA LYS A 454 -19.18 12.60 -4.12
C LYS A 454 -18.70 11.42 -3.26
N ALA A 455 -19.29 11.28 -2.08
CA ALA A 455 -19.01 10.16 -1.21
C ALA A 455 -19.31 8.83 -1.93
N LEU A 456 -18.39 7.86 -1.80
CA LEU A 456 -18.60 6.49 -2.27
C LEU A 456 -19.78 5.85 -1.55
N SER A 457 -20.44 4.88 -2.17
CA SER A 457 -21.49 4.12 -1.49
C SER A 457 -20.90 3.23 -0.39
N VAL A 458 -21.66 3.09 0.69
CA VAL A 458 -21.42 2.09 1.74
C VAL A 458 -22.73 1.33 1.92
N SER A 459 -22.71 0.08 1.48
CA SER A 459 -23.80 -0.89 1.60
C SER A 459 -23.45 -1.90 2.68
N GLY A 460 -24.47 -2.41 3.37
CA GLY A 460 -24.27 -3.53 4.28
C GLY A 460 -25.32 -3.63 5.37
N ARG A 461 -25.00 -4.46 6.37
CA ARG A 461 -25.85 -4.61 7.56
C ARG A 461 -25.30 -3.76 8.69
N ALA A 462 -26.19 -2.96 9.29
CA ALA A 462 -25.90 -2.36 10.58
C ALA A 462 -25.77 -3.47 11.64
N VAL A 463 -25.06 -3.20 12.73
CA VAL A 463 -24.91 -4.09 13.89
C VAL A 463 -26.25 -4.50 14.52
N THR A 464 -27.32 -3.74 14.28
CA THR A 464 -28.69 -4.10 14.68
C THR A 464 -29.33 -5.16 13.78
N GLY A 465 -28.62 -5.61 12.75
CA GLY A 465 -29.05 -6.60 11.77
C GLY A 465 -29.83 -6.02 10.58
N ARG A 466 -30.16 -4.73 10.57
CA ARG A 466 -30.92 -4.04 9.51
C ARG A 466 -30.04 -3.70 8.31
N PRO A 467 -30.54 -3.80 7.06
CA PRO A 467 -29.84 -3.24 5.90
C PRO A 467 -29.72 -1.73 6.06
N MET A 468 -28.59 -1.18 5.62
CA MET A 468 -28.30 0.25 5.71
C MET A 468 -27.37 0.65 4.56
N GLU A 469 -27.78 1.70 3.84
CA GLU A 469 -27.01 2.31 2.77
C GLU A 469 -26.61 3.74 3.17
N LEU A 470 -25.42 4.20 2.79
CA LEU A 470 -25.02 5.60 3.04
C LEU A 470 -25.98 6.59 2.34
N GLU A 471 -26.51 6.19 1.19
CA GLU A 471 -27.48 6.92 0.39
C GLU A 471 -28.82 7.17 1.12
N ASP A 472 -29.18 6.33 2.10
CA ASP A 472 -30.40 6.52 2.92
C ASP A 472 -30.36 7.83 3.73
N PHE A 473 -29.16 8.39 3.91
CA PHE A 473 -28.92 9.62 4.68
C PHE A 473 -28.76 10.85 3.79
N ARG A 474 -29.06 10.76 2.48
CA ARG A 474 -29.13 11.95 1.60
C ARG A 474 -30.12 12.96 2.16
N GLY A 475 -29.79 14.24 2.03
CA GLY A 475 -30.51 15.32 2.69
C GLY A 475 -30.07 15.56 4.14
N LYS A 476 -29.16 14.77 4.72
CA LYS A 476 -28.56 15.06 6.03
C LYS A 476 -27.08 15.41 5.91
N VAL A 477 -26.58 16.24 6.81
CA VAL A 477 -25.14 16.32 7.06
C VAL A 477 -24.72 15.03 7.76
N VAL A 478 -23.76 14.32 7.19
CA VAL A 478 -23.32 13.02 7.69
C VAL A 478 -21.88 13.12 8.18
N VAL A 479 -21.62 12.63 9.39
CA VAL A 479 -20.25 12.28 9.81
C VAL A 479 -20.14 10.77 9.66
N LEU A 480 -19.25 10.31 8.79
CA LEU A 480 -18.91 8.90 8.63
C LEU A 480 -17.57 8.66 9.32
N ASP A 481 -17.62 7.92 10.43
CA ASP A 481 -16.45 7.57 11.24
C ASP A 481 -16.01 6.13 10.98
N PHE A 482 -14.78 5.95 10.50
CA PHE A 482 -14.12 4.65 10.46
C PHE A 482 -13.28 4.49 11.72
N PHE A 483 -13.61 3.49 12.54
CA PHE A 483 -13.03 3.33 13.86
C PHE A 483 -12.85 1.87 14.28
N ALA A 484 -12.12 1.68 15.38
CA ALA A 484 -11.99 0.40 16.07
C ALA A 484 -11.80 0.63 17.57
N ASN A 485 -12.33 -0.27 18.40
CA ASN A 485 -12.27 -0.23 19.86
C ASN A 485 -10.85 -0.40 20.39
N TRP A 486 -10.04 -1.23 19.73
CA TRP A 486 -8.62 -1.34 20.07
C TRP A 486 -7.85 -0.01 19.92
N CYS A 487 -8.36 0.96 19.15
CA CYS A 487 -7.72 2.25 18.94
C CYS A 487 -8.03 3.24 20.08
N PRO A 488 -7.01 3.69 20.85
CA PRO A 488 -7.22 4.64 21.95
C PRO A 488 -7.77 5.99 21.48
N HIS A 489 -7.33 6.47 20.32
CA HIS A 489 -7.81 7.73 19.77
C HIS A 489 -9.30 7.67 19.42
N CYS A 490 -9.82 6.52 18.95
CA CYS A 490 -11.24 6.30 18.69
C CYS A 490 -12.05 6.29 20.00
N ARG A 491 -11.61 5.53 21.00
CA ARG A 491 -12.31 5.47 22.31
C ARG A 491 -12.44 6.84 22.98
N ASN A 492 -11.44 7.70 22.79
CA ASN A 492 -11.48 9.08 23.28
C ASN A 492 -12.55 9.95 22.58
N MET A 493 -13.11 9.50 21.46
CA MET A 493 -14.15 10.23 20.70
C MET A 493 -15.57 9.86 21.12
N TYR A 494 -15.78 8.64 21.61
CA TYR A 494 -17.11 8.11 21.90
C TYR A 494 -17.95 9.03 22.79
N GLY A 495 -17.31 9.70 23.76
CA GLY A 495 -17.99 10.68 24.63
C GLY A 495 -18.65 11.80 23.84
N TYR A 496 -17.84 12.59 23.13
CA TYR A 496 -18.34 13.76 22.42
C TYR A 496 -19.16 13.39 21.16
N GLU A 497 -18.95 12.21 20.59
CA GLU A 497 -19.77 11.71 19.48
C GLU A 497 -21.19 11.36 19.91
N ARG A 498 -21.36 10.77 21.10
CA ARG A 498 -22.70 10.58 21.69
C ARG A 498 -23.38 11.91 21.97
N GLU A 499 -22.64 12.89 22.49
CA GLU A 499 -23.15 14.24 22.75
C GLU A 499 -23.56 14.93 21.44
N MET A 500 -22.79 14.76 20.37
CA MET A 500 -23.09 15.27 19.04
C MET A 500 -24.40 14.69 18.48
N VAL A 501 -24.60 13.36 18.60
CA VAL A 501 -25.84 12.69 18.18
C VAL A 501 -27.06 13.28 18.90
N GLU A 502 -26.95 13.50 20.21
CA GLU A 502 -28.04 14.09 21.00
C GLU A 502 -28.26 15.57 20.66
N LYS A 503 -27.19 16.35 20.53
CA LYS A 503 -27.23 17.79 20.22
C LYS A 503 -27.92 18.09 18.89
N TYR A 504 -27.71 17.25 17.88
CA TYR A 504 -28.24 17.47 16.52
C TYR A 504 -29.41 16.55 16.14
N LYS A 505 -30.03 15.85 17.09
CA LYS A 505 -31.10 14.86 16.83
C LYS A 505 -32.32 15.41 16.07
N ASP A 506 -32.66 16.69 16.28
CA ASP A 506 -33.79 17.38 15.66
C ASP A 506 -33.40 18.14 14.39
N GLN A 507 -32.14 18.04 13.98
CA GLN A 507 -31.59 18.66 12.78
C GLN A 507 -31.37 17.59 11.69
N PRO A 508 -31.23 17.98 10.41
CA PRO A 508 -30.92 17.05 9.34
C PRO A 508 -29.46 16.58 9.43
N PHE A 509 -29.17 15.78 10.45
CA PHE A 509 -27.84 15.28 10.79
C PHE A 509 -27.87 13.76 11.03
N ALA A 510 -26.76 13.10 10.76
CA ALA A 510 -26.50 11.72 11.19
C ALA A 510 -25.00 11.51 11.44
N LEU A 511 -24.66 10.87 12.56
CA LEU A 511 -23.38 10.21 12.74
C LEU A 511 -23.54 8.74 12.33
N LEU A 512 -22.60 8.21 11.55
CA LEU A 512 -22.57 6.83 11.09
C LEU A 512 -21.19 6.24 11.36
N GLY A 513 -21.15 5.00 11.81
CA GLY A 513 -19.92 4.29 12.11
C GLY A 513 -19.64 3.17 11.11
N TYR A 514 -18.38 2.96 10.75
CA TYR A 514 -17.91 1.71 10.15
C TYR A 514 -16.81 1.13 11.04
N ASN A 515 -17.16 0.09 11.80
CA ASN A 515 -16.21 -0.56 12.69
C ASN A 515 -15.56 -1.76 11.99
N THR A 516 -14.23 -1.88 12.12
CA THR A 516 -13.43 -2.89 11.39
C THR A 516 -13.22 -4.20 12.16
N GLU A 517 -13.67 -4.27 13.41
CA GLU A 517 -13.59 -5.44 14.28
C GLU A 517 -14.76 -6.41 14.03
N ASP A 518 -14.74 -7.53 14.75
CA ASP A 518 -15.78 -8.54 14.65
C ASP A 518 -17.13 -8.04 15.19
N GLU A 519 -18.21 -8.63 14.69
CA GLU A 519 -19.59 -8.24 15.03
C GLU A 519 -19.84 -8.24 16.54
N ARG A 520 -19.27 -9.19 17.29
CA ARG A 520 -19.52 -9.33 18.72
C ARG A 520 -18.94 -8.14 19.48
N THR A 521 -17.74 -7.69 19.13
CA THR A 521 -17.12 -6.48 19.69
C THR A 521 -18.02 -5.26 19.50
N VAL A 522 -18.53 -5.04 18.29
CA VAL A 522 -19.42 -3.91 17.99
C VAL A 522 -20.75 -4.04 18.74
N GLN A 523 -21.33 -5.24 18.82
CA GLN A 523 -22.54 -5.48 19.60
C GLN A 523 -22.35 -5.20 21.09
N GLU A 524 -21.17 -5.51 21.66
CA GLU A 524 -20.83 -5.19 23.05
C GLU A 524 -20.79 -3.67 23.28
N LEU A 525 -20.16 -2.90 22.38
CA LEU A 525 -20.15 -1.43 22.45
C LEU A 525 -21.57 -0.84 22.42
N VAL A 526 -22.44 -1.35 21.55
CA VAL A 526 -23.84 -0.92 21.47
C VAL A 526 -24.60 -1.29 22.74
N ARG A 527 -24.44 -2.53 23.25
CA ARG A 527 -25.09 -2.99 24.49
C ARG A 527 -24.69 -2.13 25.69
N ASN A 528 -23.41 -1.76 25.77
CA ASN A 528 -22.87 -0.90 26.83
C ASN A 528 -23.20 0.59 26.62
N ARG A 529 -23.86 0.96 25.52
CA ARG A 529 -24.13 2.34 25.10
C ARG A 529 -22.87 3.19 24.94
N GLU A 530 -21.74 2.56 24.63
CA GLU A 530 -20.50 3.24 24.29
C GLU A 530 -20.61 3.89 22.91
N ILE A 531 -21.28 3.24 21.97
CA ILE A 531 -21.72 3.83 20.70
C ILE A 531 -23.25 3.81 20.63
N THR A 532 -23.84 4.91 20.17
CA THR A 532 -25.31 5.08 20.11
C THR A 532 -25.84 5.35 18.70
N TRP A 533 -24.94 5.43 17.72
CA TRP A 533 -25.27 5.72 16.33
C TRP A 533 -25.27 4.45 15.46
N PRO A 534 -25.99 4.48 14.31
CA PRO A 534 -25.96 3.37 13.36
C PRO A 534 -24.54 3.06 12.91
N THR A 535 -24.15 1.80 13.03
CA THR A 535 -22.79 1.35 12.73
C THR A 535 -22.83 0.10 11.86
N TRP A 536 -22.13 0.11 10.73
CA TRP A 536 -21.86 -1.09 9.93
C TRP A 536 -20.85 -1.99 10.64
N VAL A 537 -21.07 -3.29 10.50
CA VAL A 537 -20.09 -4.32 10.87
C VAL A 537 -19.23 -4.59 9.65
N ASN A 538 -17.93 -4.81 9.86
CA ASN A 538 -17.02 -5.12 8.78
C ASN A 538 -17.47 -6.37 7.99
N ASP A 539 -17.74 -6.21 6.69
CA ASP A 539 -17.84 -7.32 5.76
C ASP A 539 -16.60 -7.32 4.84
N PRO A 540 -15.65 -8.25 5.04
CA PRO A 540 -14.45 -8.35 4.22
C PRO A 540 -14.72 -8.48 2.73
N ARG A 541 -15.91 -8.94 2.32
CA ARG A 541 -16.31 -9.08 0.90
C ARG A 541 -16.66 -7.74 0.25
N GLU A 542 -17.18 -6.79 1.03
CA GLU A 542 -17.58 -5.46 0.56
C GLU A 542 -16.39 -4.50 0.41
N ASN A 543 -15.25 -4.86 1.00
CA ASN A 543 -13.96 -4.20 0.85
C ASN A 543 -13.99 -2.68 1.11
N VAL A 544 -14.86 -2.24 2.02
CA VAL A 544 -15.19 -0.81 2.21
C VAL A 544 -13.97 0.01 2.62
N THR A 545 -13.18 -0.45 3.60
CA THR A 545 -11.98 0.25 4.07
C THR A 545 -10.96 0.48 2.96
N ASN A 546 -10.78 -0.49 2.05
CA ASN A 546 -9.88 -0.34 0.91
C ASN A 546 -10.45 0.63 -0.14
N ARG A 547 -11.76 0.57 -0.44
CA ARG A 547 -12.40 1.53 -1.36
C ARG A 547 -12.28 2.96 -0.85
N TRP A 548 -12.42 3.15 0.46
CA TRP A 548 -12.28 4.43 1.15
C TRP A 548 -10.83 4.80 1.52
N ARG A 549 -9.85 3.94 1.18
CA ARG A 549 -8.41 4.06 1.52
C ARG A 549 -8.15 4.42 2.99
N VAL A 550 -8.88 3.77 3.90
CA VAL A 550 -8.69 3.95 5.34
C VAL A 550 -7.47 3.16 5.79
N SER A 551 -6.36 3.85 6.02
CA SER A 551 -5.08 3.26 6.45
C SER A 551 -4.71 3.54 7.91
N SER A 552 -5.55 4.29 8.63
CA SER A 552 -5.36 4.60 10.05
C SER A 552 -6.70 4.89 10.72
N PHE A 553 -6.78 4.66 12.03
CA PHE A 553 -7.98 4.94 12.81
C PHE A 553 -7.70 5.99 13.90
N PRO A 554 -8.66 6.89 14.19
CA PRO A 554 -9.90 7.09 13.45
C PRO A 554 -9.66 7.80 12.10
N THR A 555 -10.54 7.58 11.14
CA THR A 555 -10.62 8.37 9.90
C THR A 555 -12.07 8.80 9.68
N LEU A 556 -12.30 10.12 9.59
CA LEU A 556 -13.63 10.69 9.47
C LEU A 556 -13.82 11.39 8.13
N PHE A 557 -15.00 11.20 7.56
CA PHE A 557 -15.51 11.98 6.43
C PHE A 557 -16.76 12.74 6.86
N VAL A 558 -16.70 14.06 6.76
CA VAL A 558 -17.87 14.91 6.97
C VAL A 558 -18.46 15.25 5.60
N ILE A 559 -19.69 14.81 5.37
CA ILE A 559 -20.38 14.80 4.08
C ILE A 559 -21.58 15.74 4.17
N ASP A 560 -21.78 16.60 3.17
CA ASP A 560 -22.94 17.49 3.15
C ASP A 560 -24.23 16.80 2.73
N ALA A 561 -25.34 17.53 2.83
CA ALA A 561 -26.68 17.02 2.52
C ALA A 561 -26.86 16.55 1.07
N ASP A 562 -26.03 17.02 0.14
CA ASP A 562 -26.06 16.59 -1.25
C ASP A 562 -25.16 15.36 -1.48
N GLY A 563 -24.38 14.94 -0.48
CA GLY A 563 -23.50 13.78 -0.55
C GLY A 563 -22.07 14.11 -1.00
N TYR A 564 -21.64 15.36 -0.93
CA TYR A 564 -20.24 15.72 -1.20
C TYR A 564 -19.40 15.66 0.08
N ILE A 565 -18.20 15.11 -0.02
CA ILE A 565 -17.20 15.15 1.05
C ILE A 565 -16.77 16.61 1.25
N ARG A 566 -16.82 17.11 2.48
CA ARG A 566 -16.44 18.48 2.85
C ARG A 566 -15.18 18.52 3.68
N TYR A 567 -15.01 17.52 4.52
CA TYR A 567 -13.83 17.35 5.36
C TYR A 567 -13.41 15.89 5.37
N GLN A 568 -12.11 15.65 5.21
CA GLN A 568 -11.46 14.37 5.47
C GLN A 568 -10.49 14.60 6.63
N ILE A 569 -10.58 13.77 7.66
CA ILE A 569 -9.87 13.98 8.93
C ILE A 569 -9.25 12.64 9.32
N GLY A 570 -7.93 12.62 9.52
CA GLY A 570 -7.25 11.46 10.12
C GLY A 570 -6.87 11.77 11.56
N GLY A 571 -7.08 10.82 12.46
CA GLY A 571 -6.88 11.00 13.90
C GLY A 571 -8.06 11.70 14.57
N ASN A 572 -7.95 11.89 15.89
CA ASN A 572 -8.99 12.50 16.70
C ASN A 572 -8.97 14.04 16.51
N PRO A 573 -10.01 14.66 15.91
CA PRO A 573 -10.04 16.10 15.65
C PRO A 573 -10.31 16.96 16.90
N GLY A 574 -10.76 16.34 18.00
CA GLY A 574 -11.38 17.06 19.10
C GLY A 574 -12.82 17.51 18.78
N GLU A 575 -13.60 17.67 19.85
CA GLU A 575 -15.02 18.01 19.79
C GLU A 575 -15.30 19.32 19.06
N ASP A 576 -14.60 20.40 19.44
CA ASP A 576 -14.85 21.76 18.94
C ASP A 576 -14.71 21.84 17.41
N PHE A 577 -13.67 21.19 16.88
CA PHE A 577 -13.41 21.20 15.44
C PHE A 577 -14.50 20.45 14.68
N LEU A 578 -14.89 19.26 15.16
CA LEU A 578 -15.90 18.44 14.49
C LEU A 578 -17.29 19.11 14.54
N ASN A 579 -17.68 19.65 15.70
CA ASN A 579 -18.90 20.45 15.86
C ASN A 579 -18.90 21.65 14.91
N THR A 580 -17.79 22.38 14.83
CA THR A 580 -17.66 23.53 13.91
C THR A 580 -17.87 23.12 12.45
N CYS A 581 -17.35 21.97 12.03
CA CYS A 581 -17.54 21.45 10.67
C CYS A 581 -19.01 21.15 10.41
N VAL A 582 -19.68 20.41 11.31
CA VAL A 582 -21.09 20.04 11.18
C VAL A 582 -22.01 21.26 11.16
N GLU A 583 -21.83 22.20 12.09
CA GLU A 583 -22.66 23.41 12.19
C GLU A 583 -22.58 24.30 10.95
N LYS A 584 -21.40 24.39 10.33
CA LYS A 584 -21.23 25.12 9.07
C LYS A 584 -22.10 24.52 7.97
N LEU A 585 -22.13 23.19 7.84
CA LEU A 585 -22.90 22.51 6.80
C LEU A 585 -24.40 22.55 7.06
N LEU A 586 -24.82 22.45 8.33
CA LEU A 586 -26.22 22.59 8.71
C LEU A 586 -26.74 24.00 8.37
N LYS A 587 -25.98 25.05 8.70
CA LYS A 587 -26.29 26.45 8.33
C LYS A 587 -26.32 26.67 6.82
N GLU A 588 -25.39 26.06 6.07
CA GLU A 588 -25.38 26.15 4.60
C GLU A 588 -26.65 25.55 4.00
N LYS A 589 -27.08 24.38 4.49
CA LYS A 589 -28.30 23.70 4.08
C LYS A 589 -29.56 24.54 4.36
N GLU A 590 -29.66 25.13 5.56
CA GLU A 590 -30.79 25.99 5.92
C GLU A 590 -30.91 27.15 4.92
N ARG A 591 -29.81 27.84 4.62
CA ARG A 591 -29.80 28.96 3.65
C ARG A 591 -30.25 28.54 2.25
N THR A 592 -29.81 27.38 1.77
CA THR A 592 -30.23 26.87 0.45
C THR A 592 -31.72 26.51 0.43
N SER A 593 -32.25 26.00 1.54
CA SER A 593 -33.67 25.67 1.66
C SER A 593 -34.58 26.92 1.66
N THR A 594 -34.15 27.99 2.33
CA THR A 594 -34.87 29.27 2.37
C THR A 594 -34.84 29.98 1.02
N ALA A 595 -33.67 30.03 0.36
CA ALA A 595 -33.54 30.62 -0.97
C ALA A 595 -34.40 29.92 -2.03
N ARG A 596 -34.52 28.58 -1.97
CA ARG A 596 -35.43 27.83 -2.84
C ARG A 596 -36.89 28.18 -2.59
N LYS A 597 -37.32 28.27 -1.31
CA LYS A 597 -38.70 28.64 -0.96
C LYS A 597 -39.08 30.02 -1.50
N ASP A 598 -38.21 31.03 -1.34
CA ASP A 598 -38.45 32.39 -1.82
C ASP A 598 -38.50 32.50 -3.36
N SER A 599 -37.76 31.63 -4.08
CA SER A 599 -37.78 31.59 -5.54
C SER A 599 -39.04 30.94 -6.15
N THR A 600 -39.78 30.14 -5.38
CA THR A 600 -41.05 29.52 -5.79
C THR A 600 -42.29 30.38 -5.49
N VAL A 601 -42.11 31.50 -4.77
CA VAL A 601 -43.19 32.43 -4.38
C VAL A 601 -43.22 33.69 -5.27
N ARG A 602 -42.28 33.81 -6.22
CA ARG A 602 -42.30 34.80 -7.31
C ARG A 602 -42.64 34.12 -8.62
#